data_AF-A0A124DYQ7-F1
#
_entry.id   AF-A0A124DYQ7-F1
#
_cell.length_a   1.000
_cell.length_b   1.000
_cell.length_c   1.000
_cell.angle_alpha   90.00
_cell.angle_beta   90.00
_cell.angle_gamma   90.00
#
_symmetry.space_group_name_H-M   'P 1'
#
loop_
_entity.id
_entity.type
_entity.pdbx_description
1 polymer ?
#
loop_
_entity_poly.entity_id
_entity_poly.type
_entity_poly.pdbx_seq_one_letter_code
_entity_poly.pdbx_strand_id
1 'polypeptide(L)'
;MKTKLLFILSCVIHILLLYVLVTFQRQVDIIQIFALVFLPILASVGIGLIAQMFWIKEKQGHARNVGIVFSIPSLIYTSVASLIISRNIESIFNASQKYQSDYVNISTSSSPWFAYIIIMVITLTLHYIIAGAGLKSKMKLN
;
A
#
# COMPACT_ATOMS: atom_id res chain seq x y z
N MET A 1 -14.18 -12.85 14.96
CA MET A 1 -13.02 -13.70 14.53
C MET A 1 -12.55 -13.33 13.12
N LYS A 2 -13.48 -13.06 12.20
CA LYS A 2 -13.22 -12.74 10.79
C LYS A 2 -12.29 -11.54 10.57
N THR A 3 -12.48 -10.44 11.31
CA THR A 3 -11.64 -9.23 11.23
C THR A 3 -10.16 -9.51 11.54
N LYS A 4 -9.87 -10.38 12.52
CA LYS A 4 -8.49 -10.76 12.87
C LYS A 4 -7.84 -11.58 11.75
N LEU A 5 -8.59 -12.50 11.16
CA LEU A 5 -8.11 -13.33 10.04
C LEU A 5 -7.82 -12.48 8.80
N LEU A 6 -8.69 -11.50 8.50
CA LEU A 6 -8.46 -10.53 7.42
C LEU A 6 -7.23 -9.65 7.69
N PHE A 7 -6.97 -9.27 8.95
CA PHE A 7 -5.75 -8.53 9.30
C PHE A 7 -4.50 -9.37 9.07
N ILE A 8 -4.50 -10.64 9.51
CA ILE A 8 -3.40 -11.58 9.25
C ILE A 8 -3.19 -11.75 7.75
N LEU A 9 -4.25 -11.91 6.97
CA LEU A 9 -4.18 -12.00 5.51
C LEU A 9 -3.53 -10.75 4.90
N SER A 10 -3.91 -9.55 5.35
CA SER A 10 -3.27 -8.31 4.92
C SER A 10 -1.77 -8.33 5.22
N CYS A 11 -1.36 -8.70 6.43
CA CYS A 11 0.07 -8.81 6.78
C CYS A 11 0.82 -9.81 5.88
N VAL A 12 0.23 -10.99 5.62
CA VAL A 12 0.82 -12.02 4.74
C VAL A 12 1.02 -11.48 3.32
N ILE A 13 0.04 -10.77 2.77
CA ILE A 13 0.17 -10.15 1.43
C ILE A 13 1.33 -9.15 1.40
N HIS A 14 1.46 -8.29 2.42
CA HIS A 14 2.57 -7.33 2.48
C HIS A 14 3.93 -8.04 2.59
N ILE A 15 4.04 -9.10 3.39
CA ILE A 15 5.27 -9.89 3.52
C ILE A 15 5.63 -10.56 2.19
N LEU A 16 4.65 -11.18 1.51
CA LEU A 16 4.86 -11.83 0.21
C LEU A 16 5.32 -10.83 -0.85
N LEU A 17 4.64 -9.69 -0.96
CA LEU A 17 5.03 -8.65 -1.92
C LEU A 17 6.39 -8.02 -1.58
N LEU A 18 6.76 -7.98 -0.30
CA LEU A 18 8.07 -7.48 0.11
C LEU A 18 9.16 -8.48 -0.28
N TYR A 19 8.90 -9.78 -0.10
CA TYR A 19 9.79 -10.85 -0.55
C TYR A 19 10.01 -10.79 -2.06
N VAL A 20 8.94 -10.59 -2.84
CA VAL A 20 9.03 -10.39 -4.30
C VAL A 20 9.90 -9.17 -4.62
N LEU A 21 9.64 -8.03 -3.98
CA LEU A 21 10.44 -6.82 -4.20
C LEU A 21 11.92 -7.05 -3.90
N VAL A 22 12.26 -7.65 -2.75
CA VAL A 22 13.65 -7.93 -2.36
C VAL A 22 14.34 -8.88 -3.35
N THR A 23 13.62 -9.92 -3.80
CA THR A 23 14.17 -10.95 -4.69
C THR A 23 14.44 -10.39 -6.09
N PHE A 24 13.55 -9.57 -6.62
CA PHE A 24 13.60 -9.10 -8.01
C PHE A 24 14.01 -7.63 -8.16
N GLN A 25 14.41 -6.92 -7.10
CA GLN A 25 14.73 -5.47 -7.07
C GLN A 25 15.68 -4.97 -8.19
N ARG A 26 16.56 -5.82 -8.74
CA ARG A 26 17.51 -5.45 -9.81
C ARG A 26 17.02 -5.77 -11.22
N GLN A 27 15.93 -6.51 -11.34
CA GLN A 27 15.37 -7.00 -12.61
C GLN A 27 14.01 -6.35 -12.93
N VAL A 28 13.44 -5.64 -11.95
CA VAL A 28 12.17 -4.93 -12.10
C VAL A 28 12.38 -3.54 -12.69
N ASP A 29 11.51 -3.18 -13.64
CA ASP A 29 11.44 -1.84 -14.20
C ASP A 29 10.61 -0.89 -13.32
N ILE A 30 10.59 0.40 -13.67
CA ILE A 30 9.86 1.45 -12.94
C ILE A 30 8.34 1.14 -12.85
N ILE A 31 7.73 0.56 -13.88
CA ILE A 31 6.29 0.26 -13.90
C ILE A 31 5.99 -0.86 -12.90
N GLN A 32 6.83 -1.90 -12.88
CA GLN A 32 6.71 -3.01 -11.95
C GLN A 32 6.95 -2.55 -10.50
N ILE A 33 7.92 -1.66 -10.26
CA ILE A 33 8.11 -1.03 -8.95
C ILE A 33 6.88 -0.23 -8.52
N PHE A 34 6.28 0.54 -9.42
CA PHE A 34 5.05 1.27 -9.13
C PHE A 34 3.93 0.31 -8.72
N ALA A 35 3.73 -0.77 -9.48
CA ALA A 35 2.74 -1.80 -9.12
C ALA A 35 3.03 -2.42 -7.74
N LEU A 36 4.29 -2.78 -7.46
CA LEU A 36 4.68 -3.35 -6.17
C LEU A 36 4.49 -2.38 -5.00
N VAL A 37 4.57 -1.07 -5.22
CA VAL A 37 4.28 -0.05 -4.19
C VAL A 37 2.77 0.11 -3.96
N PHE A 38 1.97 0.18 -5.02
CA PHE A 38 0.52 0.49 -4.90
C PHE A 38 -0.35 -0.73 -4.62
N LEU A 39 -0.04 -1.91 -5.15
CA LEU A 39 -0.81 -3.15 -4.93
C LEU A 39 -1.00 -3.51 -3.44
N PRO A 40 0.04 -3.49 -2.58
CA PRO A 40 -0.14 -3.78 -1.16
C PRO A 40 -1.05 -2.76 -0.47
N ILE A 41 -0.94 -1.48 -0.83
CA ILE A 41 -1.81 -0.41 -0.29
C ILE A 41 -3.26 -0.67 -0.68
N LEU A 42 -3.53 -0.94 -1.96
CA LEU A 42 -4.88 -1.23 -2.46
C LEU A 42 -5.46 -2.51 -1.85
N ALA A 43 -4.65 -3.56 -1.71
CA ALA A 43 -5.04 -4.79 -1.05
C ALA A 43 -5.40 -4.53 0.43
N SER A 44 -4.60 -3.75 1.15
CA SER A 44 -4.89 -3.41 2.55
C SER A 44 -6.17 -2.61 2.71
N VAL A 45 -6.37 -1.62 1.83
CA VAL A 45 -7.59 -0.80 1.75
C VAL A 45 -8.82 -1.68 1.50
N GLY A 46 -8.77 -2.56 0.48
CA GLY A 46 -9.87 -3.46 0.14
C GLY A 46 -10.20 -4.45 1.26
N ILE A 47 -9.19 -5.09 1.84
CA ILE A 47 -9.37 -6.02 2.96
C ILE A 47 -9.87 -5.27 4.21
N GLY A 48 -9.37 -4.07 4.46
CA GLY A 48 -9.78 -3.20 5.55
C GLY A 48 -11.26 -2.79 5.45
N LEU A 49 -11.74 -2.48 4.25
CA LEU A 49 -13.17 -2.22 3.97
C LEU A 49 -14.03 -3.43 4.35
N ILE A 50 -13.67 -4.62 3.87
CA ILE A 50 -14.39 -5.86 4.17
C ILE A 50 -14.39 -6.12 5.68
N ALA A 51 -13.24 -5.94 6.33
CA ALA A 51 -13.07 -6.12 7.77
C ALA A 51 -13.92 -5.14 8.60
N GLN A 52 -14.01 -3.88 8.16
CA GLN A 52 -14.85 -2.84 8.74
C GLN A 52 -16.34 -3.20 8.63
N MET A 53 -16.79 -3.70 7.47
CA MET A 53 -18.19 -4.13 7.27
C MET A 53 -18.57 -5.29 8.19
N PHE A 54 -17.71 -6.30 8.34
CA PHE A 54 -17.95 -7.41 9.26
C PHE A 54 -18.02 -6.92 10.71
N TRP A 55 -17.12 -6.02 11.10
CA TRP A 55 -17.09 -5.49 12.46
C TRP A 55 -18.36 -4.72 12.82
N ILE A 56 -18.85 -3.85 11.94
CA ILE A 56 -20.08 -3.07 12.16
C ILE A 56 -21.28 -4.00 12.38
N LYS A 57 -21.40 -5.07 11.57
CA LYS A 57 -22.45 -6.09 11.69
C LYS A 57 -22.36 -6.86 13.01
N GLU A 58 -21.15 -7.27 13.42
CA GLU A 58 -20.95 -8.08 14.64
C GLU A 58 -21.09 -7.28 15.95
N LYS A 59 -20.81 -5.96 15.94
CA LYS A 59 -20.71 -5.13 17.16
C LYS A 59 -21.78 -4.04 17.26
N GLN A 60 -22.94 -4.23 16.61
CA GLN A 60 -24.09 -3.32 16.69
C GLN A 60 -23.70 -1.83 16.57
N GLY A 61 -22.82 -1.52 15.61
CA GLY A 61 -22.43 -0.15 15.35
C GLY A 61 -21.39 0.49 16.29
N HIS A 62 -20.63 -0.28 17.08
CA HIS A 62 -19.38 0.27 17.63
C HIS A 62 -18.33 0.42 16.52
N ALA A 63 -18.16 1.64 16.02
CA ALA A 63 -17.12 1.96 15.05
C ALA A 63 -15.76 1.99 15.76
N ARG A 64 -15.03 0.89 15.69
CA ARG A 64 -13.58 0.91 15.95
C ARG A 64 -12.89 1.37 14.66
N ASN A 65 -11.75 2.04 14.81
CA ASN A 65 -10.85 2.41 13.73
C ASN A 65 -10.17 1.18 13.10
N VAL A 66 -10.94 0.18 12.67
CA VAL A 66 -10.42 -1.04 12.02
C VAL A 66 -9.69 -0.64 10.75
N GLY A 67 -10.25 0.28 9.95
CA GLY A 67 -9.56 0.85 8.79
C GLY A 67 -8.17 1.42 9.09
N ILE A 68 -7.97 2.08 10.23
CA ILE A 68 -6.65 2.63 10.63
C ILE A 68 -5.68 1.51 11.03
N VAL A 69 -6.15 0.45 11.69
CA VAL A 69 -5.26 -0.68 12.06
C VAL A 69 -4.68 -1.33 10.80
N PHE A 70 -5.43 -1.39 9.71
CA PHE A 70 -4.97 -1.91 8.42
C PHE A 70 -3.97 -0.99 7.72
N SER A 71 -3.80 0.27 8.15
CA SER A 71 -2.72 1.11 7.61
C SER A 71 -1.35 0.67 8.11
N ILE A 72 -1.25 0.02 9.28
CA ILE A 72 0.04 -0.31 9.91
C ILE A 72 0.91 -1.20 9.00
N PRO A 73 0.41 -2.34 8.45
CA PRO A 73 1.19 -3.16 7.53
C PRO A 73 1.61 -2.39 6.27
N SER A 74 0.74 -1.54 5.74
CA SER A 74 1.06 -0.71 4.56
C SER A 74 2.14 0.31 4.86
N LEU A 75 2.10 1.01 6.01
CA LEU A 75 3.13 1.96 6.41
C LEU A 75 4.49 1.28 6.58
N ILE A 76 4.52 0.11 7.24
CA ILE A 76 5.74 -0.68 7.41
C ILE A 76 6.28 -1.09 6.03
N TYR A 77 5.42 -1.64 5.18
CA TYR A 77 5.79 -2.04 3.82
C TYR A 77 6.36 -0.87 3.02
N THR A 78 5.65 0.25 2.95
CA THR A 78 6.05 1.44 2.19
C THR A 78 7.39 1.98 2.68
N SER A 79 7.62 1.99 4.01
CA SER A 79 8.90 2.41 4.59
C SER A 79 10.05 1.53 4.12
N VAL A 80 9.88 0.20 4.22
CA VAL A 80 10.94 -0.76 3.84
C VAL A 80 11.14 -0.78 2.32
N ALA A 81 10.06 -0.78 1.54
CA ALA A 81 10.10 -0.72 0.09
C ALA A 81 10.82 0.53 -0.42
N SER A 82 10.56 1.70 0.20
CA SER A 82 11.22 2.95 -0.17
C SER A 82 12.72 2.92 0.08
N LEU A 83 13.16 2.30 1.19
CA LEU A 83 14.59 2.09 1.46
C LEU A 83 15.24 1.17 0.42
N ILE A 84 14.56 0.10 0.03
CA ILE A 84 15.05 -0.84 -1.00
C ILE A 84 15.16 -0.16 -2.36
N ILE A 85 14.10 0.53 -2.78
CA ILE A 85 14.04 1.23 -4.07
C ILE A 85 15.11 2.33 -4.13
N SER A 86 15.24 3.14 -3.09
CA SER A 86 16.23 4.22 -3.04
C SER A 86 17.66 3.70 -3.16
N ARG A 87 17.96 2.51 -2.63
CA ARG A 87 19.30 1.89 -2.73
C ARG A 87 19.60 1.32 -4.11
N ASN A 88 18.58 0.97 -4.89
CA ASN A 88 18.73 0.32 -6.19
C ASN A 88 18.27 1.20 -7.36
N ILE A 89 18.09 2.50 -7.11
CA ILE A 89 17.43 3.39 -8.07
C ILE A 89 18.12 3.39 -9.44
N GLU A 90 19.45 3.45 -9.47
CA GLU A 90 20.23 3.40 -10.73
C GLU A 90 20.01 2.10 -11.50
N SER A 91 19.98 0.95 -10.82
CA SER A 91 19.71 -0.35 -11.46
C SER A 91 18.31 -0.42 -12.05
N ILE A 92 17.31 0.13 -11.34
CA ILE A 92 15.91 0.19 -11.78
C ILE A 92 15.78 1.13 -13.00
N PHE A 93 16.46 2.27 -12.98
CA PHE A 93 16.53 3.20 -14.11
C PHE A 93 17.16 2.53 -15.34
N ASN A 94 18.29 1.87 -15.18
CA ASN A 94 18.97 1.16 -16.28
C ASN A 94 18.11 0.03 -16.86
N ALA A 95 17.42 -0.74 -16.01
CA ALA A 95 16.48 -1.77 -16.47
C ALA A 95 15.31 -1.16 -17.27
N SER A 96 14.88 0.04 -16.92
CA SER A 96 13.79 0.75 -17.58
C SER A 96 14.19 1.37 -18.91
N GLN A 97 15.47 1.71 -19.11
CA GLN A 97 15.96 2.24 -20.38
C GLN A 97 15.82 1.24 -21.53
N LYS A 98 15.76 -0.07 -21.25
CA LYS A 98 15.49 -1.11 -22.25
C LYS A 98 14.15 -0.93 -22.98
N TYR A 99 13.20 -0.21 -22.37
CA TYR A 99 11.87 0.02 -22.91
C TYR A 99 11.66 1.47 -23.41
N GLN A 100 12.70 2.31 -23.40
CA GLN A 100 12.59 3.68 -23.92
C GLN A 100 12.63 3.67 -25.46
N SER A 101 11.71 4.43 -26.07
CA SER A 101 11.90 4.92 -27.43
C SER A 101 12.87 6.12 -27.41
N ASP A 102 13.54 6.40 -28.53
CA ASP A 102 14.60 7.43 -28.67
C ASP A 102 14.20 8.86 -28.23
N TYR A 103 12.94 9.09 -27.87
CA TYR A 103 12.35 10.41 -27.61
C TYR A 103 11.96 10.67 -26.15
N VAL A 104 12.14 9.73 -25.22
CA VAL A 104 11.75 9.91 -23.81
C VAL A 104 12.96 9.77 -22.90
N ASN A 105 13.57 10.90 -22.50
CA ASN A 105 14.62 10.93 -21.48
C ASN A 105 13.99 10.96 -20.08
N ILE A 106 14.10 9.86 -19.34
CA ILE A 106 13.72 9.80 -17.92
C ILE A 106 14.95 10.14 -17.09
N SER A 107 14.95 11.30 -16.43
CA SER A 107 16.01 11.70 -15.50
C SER A 107 15.67 11.26 -14.07
N THR A 108 16.70 10.92 -13.28
CA THR A 108 16.58 10.71 -11.85
C THR A 108 16.18 12.03 -11.15
N SER A 109 15.07 12.00 -10.42
CA SER A 109 14.69 13.09 -9.51
C SER A 109 15.64 13.13 -8.32
N SER A 110 15.95 14.34 -7.83
CA SER A 110 16.85 14.56 -6.69
C SER A 110 16.24 14.28 -5.31
N SER A 111 14.94 13.93 -5.20
CA SER A 111 14.29 13.73 -3.90
C SER A 111 13.38 12.49 -3.80
N PRO A 112 13.96 11.29 -3.57
CA PRO A 112 13.21 10.07 -3.25
C PRO A 112 12.34 10.23 -1.99
N TRP A 113 12.75 11.09 -1.06
CA TRP A 113 12.05 11.39 0.19
C TRP A 113 10.70 12.07 -0.03
N PHE A 114 10.60 12.95 -1.03
CA PHE A 114 9.33 13.61 -1.34
C PHE A 114 8.28 12.61 -1.85
N ALA A 115 8.69 11.69 -2.73
CA ALA A 115 7.80 10.62 -3.22
C ALA A 115 7.33 9.71 -2.08
N TYR A 116 8.23 9.35 -1.16
CA TYR A 116 7.87 8.58 0.05
C TYR A 116 6.83 9.30 0.91
N ILE A 117 7.01 10.59 1.18
CA ILE A 117 6.05 11.39 1.97
C ILE A 117 4.68 11.40 1.29
N ILE A 118 4.62 11.61 -0.03
CA ILE A 118 3.36 11.56 -0.78
C ILE A 118 2.68 10.20 -0.64
N ILE A 119 3.42 9.10 -0.78
CA ILE A 119 2.85 7.74 -0.67
C ILE A 119 2.35 7.49 0.75
N MET A 120 3.07 7.95 1.78
CA MET A 120 2.64 7.86 3.18
C MET A 120 1.32 8.62 3.41
N VAL A 121 1.22 9.85 2.91
CA VAL A 121 -0.01 10.66 3.00
C VAL A 121 -1.16 9.95 2.30
N ILE A 122 -0.98 9.51 1.05
CA ILE A 122 -2.00 8.77 0.30
C ILE A 122 -2.45 7.52 1.06
N THR A 123 -1.50 6.75 1.61
CA THR A 123 -1.79 5.53 2.37
C THR A 123 -2.66 5.84 3.58
N LEU A 124 -2.31 6.85 4.36
CA LEU A 124 -3.08 7.26 5.53
C LEU A 124 -4.46 7.80 5.15
N THR A 125 -4.54 8.65 4.13
CA THR A 125 -5.80 9.22 3.65
C THR A 125 -6.76 8.13 3.19
N LEU A 126 -6.29 7.16 2.42
CA LEU A 126 -7.13 6.04 1.96
C LEU A 126 -7.68 5.22 3.13
N HIS A 127 -6.83 4.84 4.08
CA HIS A 127 -7.26 4.07 5.25
C HIS A 127 -8.19 4.87 6.18
N TYR A 128 -7.98 6.19 6.29
CA TYR A 128 -8.85 7.08 7.03
C TYR A 128 -10.24 7.20 6.38
N ILE A 129 -10.31 7.34 5.05
CA ILE A 129 -11.57 7.38 4.30
C ILE A 129 -12.38 6.10 4.55
N ILE A 130 -11.73 4.93 4.59
CA ILE A 130 -12.39 3.65 4.90
C ILE A 130 -12.97 3.64 6.31
N ALA A 131 -12.18 4.08 7.30
CA ALA A 131 -12.65 4.18 8.67
C ALA A 131 -13.88 5.11 8.77
N GLY A 132 -13.87 6.24 8.05
CA GLY A 132 -14.98 7.18 7.95
C GLY A 132 -16.20 6.65 7.17
N ALA A 133 -15.99 5.88 6.10
CA ALA A 133 -17.06 5.26 5.31
C ALA A 133 -17.83 4.21 6.12
N GLY A 134 -17.13 3.46 6.97
CA GLY A 134 -17.75 2.55 7.94
C GLY A 134 -18.68 3.27 8.92
N LEU A 135 -18.29 4.46 9.39
CA LEU A 135 -19.10 5.31 10.27
C LEU A 135 -20.37 5.82 9.57
N LYS A 136 -20.27 6.30 8.32
CA LYS A 136 -21.43 6.78 7.54
C LYS A 136 -22.43 5.68 7.19
N SER A 137 -21.95 4.47 6.92
CA SER A 137 -22.82 3.31 6.64
C SER A 137 -23.70 2.95 7.85
N LYS A 138 -23.17 3.05 9.08
CA LYS A 138 -23.96 2.88 10.31
C LYS A 138 -25.12 3.88 10.40
N MET A 139 -24.89 5.16 10.07
CA MET A 139 -25.92 6.20 10.14
C MET A 139 -27.10 5.97 9.19
N LYS A 140 -26.93 5.16 8.13
CA LYS A 140 -28.02 4.80 7.20
C LYS A 140 -28.79 3.53 7.60
N LEU A 141 -28.27 2.74 8.53
CA LEU A 141 -28.86 1.48 8.98
C LEU A 141 -29.70 1.63 10.26
N ASN A 142 -29.66 2.81 10.89
CA ASN A 142 -30.53 3.24 11.98
C ASN A 142 -31.56 4.23 11.43
#